data_AF-A0A2K1Q4F9-F1
#
_entry.id   AF-A0A2K1Q4F9-F1
#
_cell.length_a   1.000
_cell.length_b   1.000
_cell.length_c   1.000
_cell.angle_alpha   90.00
_cell.angle_beta   90.00
_cell.angle_gamma   90.00
#
_symmetry.space_group_name_H-M   'P 1'
#
loop_
_entity.id
_entity.type
_entity.pdbx_description
1 polymer ?
#
loop_
_entity_poly.entity_id
_entity_poly.type
_entity_poly.pdbx_seq_one_letter_code
_entity_poly.pdbx_strand_id
1 'polypeptide(L)' 'MANYKYSNELHQNNHVDFDKVHTPNTAAPYPGIYKCTGCGREIAIAGGHNLPPQNHHQHQNPLTSIQWKLVVCTTDKK' A
#
# COMPACT_ATOMS: atom_id res chain seq x y z
N MET A 1 9.82 -4.79 2.68
CA MET A 1 9.98 -3.61 1.84
C MET A 1 10.04 -4.08 0.40
N ALA A 2 9.37 -3.37 -0.52
CA ALA A 2 9.44 -3.64 -1.94
C ALA A 2 10.91 -3.65 -2.42
N ASN A 3 11.29 -4.69 -3.15
CA ASN A 3 12.61 -4.82 -3.77
C ASN A 3 12.53 -4.42 -5.23
N TYR A 4 13.55 -3.72 -5.73
CA TYR A 4 13.68 -3.36 -7.15
C TYR A 4 15.10 -3.67 -7.62
N LYS A 5 15.24 -4.11 -8.87
CA LYS A 5 16.55 -4.40 -9.50
C LYS A 5 17.05 -3.26 -10.37
N TYR A 6 16.15 -2.63 -11.11
CA TYR A 6 16.48 -1.61 -12.11
C TYR A 6 15.91 -0.25 -11.64
N SER A 7 16.74 0.56 -10.99
CA SER A 7 16.32 1.86 -10.44
C SER A 7 15.91 2.87 -11.51
N ASN A 8 16.47 2.76 -12.71
CA ASN A 8 16.14 3.57 -13.88
C ASN A 8 14.72 3.33 -14.44
N GLU A 9 14.08 2.22 -14.04
CA GLU A 9 12.69 1.91 -14.40
C GLU A 9 11.69 2.46 -13.36
N LEU A 10 12.17 3.13 -12.31
CA LEU A 10 11.34 3.74 -11.27
C LEU A 10 11.59 5.25 -11.19
N HIS A 11 10.50 6.01 -11.16
CA HIS A 11 10.54 7.44 -10.89
C HIS A 11 10.16 7.70 -9.43
N GLN A 12 11.04 8.35 -8.68
CA GLN A 12 10.66 8.88 -7.37
C GLN A 12 9.62 9.99 -7.56
N ASN A 13 8.55 9.94 -6.77
CA ASN A 13 7.49 10.93 -6.79
C ASN A 13 7.10 11.28 -5.36
N ASN A 14 7.02 12.57 -5.05
CA ASN A 14 6.68 13.10 -3.72
C ASN A 14 5.23 13.58 -3.64
N HIS A 15 4.33 13.03 -4.46
CA HIS A 15 2.93 13.42 -4.45
C HIS A 15 2.27 13.09 -3.09
N VAL A 16 1.38 13.98 -2.63
CA VAL A 16 0.73 13.86 -1.31
C VAL A 16 -0.12 12.58 -1.15
N ASP A 17 -0.52 11.94 -2.25
CA ASP A 17 -1.25 10.67 -2.19
C ASP A 17 -0.43 9.54 -1.58
N PHE A 18 0.91 9.59 -1.70
CA PHE A 18 1.78 8.65 -1.02
C PHE A 18 1.72 8.82 0.50
N ASP A 19 1.33 9.99 1.02
CA ASP A 19 1.20 10.27 2.44
C ASP A 19 -0.16 9.91 3.05
N LYS A 20 -1.15 9.60 2.20
CA LYS A 20 -2.49 9.21 2.66
C LYS A 20 -2.47 7.83 3.30
N VAL A 21 -3.30 7.71 4.33
CA VAL A 21 -3.52 6.46 5.05
C VAL A 21 -4.94 5.99 4.80
N HIS A 22 -5.08 4.74 4.36
CA HIS A 22 -6.34 4.13 4.01
C HIS A 22 -6.72 3.05 5.01
N THR A 23 -7.99 3.04 5.43
CA THR A 23 -8.55 1.97 6.25
C THR A 23 -8.79 0.70 5.43
N PRO A 24 -8.99 -0.45 6.09
CA PRO A 24 -9.42 -1.66 5.40
C PRO A 24 -10.78 -1.44 4.72
N ASN A 25 -11.04 -2.24 3.70
CA ASN A 25 -12.25 -2.18 2.87
C ASN A 25 -12.45 -0.87 2.11
N THR A 26 -11.45 0.02 2.09
CA THR A 26 -11.41 1.17 1.18
C THR A 26 -10.87 0.75 -0.17
N ALA A 27 -11.49 1.19 -1.27
CA ALA A 27 -10.99 0.97 -2.62
C ALA A 27 -9.61 1.63 -2.80
N ALA A 28 -8.65 0.89 -3.35
CA ALA A 28 -7.31 1.40 -3.60
C ALA A 28 -7.35 2.49 -4.68
N PRO A 29 -6.95 3.74 -4.38
CA PRO A 29 -7.00 4.83 -5.36
C PRO A 29 -6.04 4.61 -6.55
N TYR A 30 -4.93 3.92 -6.30
CA TYR A 30 -3.94 3.57 -7.31
C TYR A 30 -3.65 2.08 -7.31
N PRO A 31 -3.50 1.44 -8.49
CA PRO A 31 -2.89 0.12 -8.59
C PRO A 31 -1.43 0.19 -8.11
N GLY A 32 -1.01 -0.75 -7.27
CA GLY A 32 0.34 -0.73 -6.75
C GLY A 32 0.59 -1.53 -5.48
N ILE A 33 1.69 -1.19 -4.81
CA ILE A 33 2.13 -1.78 -3.55
C ILE A 33 1.74 -0.86 -2.39
N TYR A 34 1.00 -1.40 -1.44
CA TYR A 34 0.65 -0.71 -0.19
C TYR A 34 1.34 -1.40 0.98
N LYS A 35 1.79 -0.58 1.94
CA LYS A 35 2.42 -1.03 3.18
C LYS A 35 1.49 -0.75 4.36
N CYS A 36 1.34 -1.73 5.23
CA CYS A 36 0.63 -1.57 6.49
C CYS A 36 1.45 -0.69 7.44
N THR A 37 0.86 0.38 7.96
CA THR A 37 1.50 1.28 8.92
C THR A 37 1.67 0.65 10.30
N GLY A 38 0.85 -0.35 10.64
CA GLY A 38 0.91 -1.07 11.92
C GLY A 38 1.95 -2.18 11.98
N CYS A 39 2.00 -3.07 10.98
CA CYS A 39 2.90 -4.24 10.98
C CYS A 39 4.01 -4.20 9.92
N GLY A 40 4.00 -3.21 9.03
CA GLY A 40 5.02 -3.05 7.98
C GLY A 40 4.91 -4.04 6.82
N ARG A 41 3.94 -4.97 6.83
CA ARG A 41 3.71 -5.92 5.72
C ARG A 41 3.18 -5.20 4.49
N GLU A 42 3.46 -5.77 3.33
CA GLU A 42 3.13 -5.20 2.04
C GLU A 42 2.17 -6.11 1.26
N ILE A 43 1.36 -5.48 0.41
CA ILE A 43 0.47 -6.16 -0.53
C ILE A 43 0.59 -5.48 -1.90
N ALA A 44 0.35 -6.24 -2.96
CA ALA A 44 0.06 -5.70 -4.28
C ALA A 44 -1.45 -5.75 -4.53
N ILE A 45 -2.03 -4.68 -5.06
CA ILE A 45 -3.46 -4.58 -5.32
C ILE A 45 -3.74 -3.77 -6.59
N ALA A 46 -4.76 -4.18 -7.35
CA ALA A 46 -5.25 -3.41 -8.48
C ALA A 46 -6.02 -2.16 -8.01
N GLY A 47 -6.02 -1.10 -8.81
CA GLY A 47 -6.81 0.10 -8.53
C GLY A 47 -8.30 -0.23 -8.48
N GLY A 48 -9.02 0.40 -7.57
CA GLY A 48 -10.45 0.18 -7.33
C GLY A 48 -10.78 -1.08 -6.51
N HIS A 49 -9.84 -2.00 -6.28
CA HIS A 49 -10.07 -3.15 -5.41
C HIS A 49 -9.94 -2.75 -3.93
N ASN A 50 -10.73 -3.40 -3.07
CA ASN A 50 -10.76 -3.08 -1.65
C ASN A 50 -9.51 -3.57 -0.93
N LEU A 51 -8.89 -2.68 -0.15
CA LEU A 51 -7.75 -2.99 0.71
C LEU A 51 -8.14 -4.04 1.75
N PRO A 52 -7.35 -5.11 1.91
CA PRO A 52 -7.73 -6.23 2.76
C PRO A 52 -7.69 -5.84 4.25
N PRO A 53 -8.65 -6.33 5.04
CA PRO A 53 -8.46 -6.47 6.48
C PRO A 53 -7.52 -7.64 6.69
N GLN A 54 -6.23 -7.42 6.92
CA GLN A 54 -5.28 -8.53 6.98
C GLN A 54 -5.62 -9.46 8.16
N ASN A 55 -6.07 -10.69 7.87
CA ASN A 55 -6.52 -11.66 8.88
C ASN A 55 -5.70 -12.97 8.89
N HIS A 56 -4.44 -12.97 8.44
CA HIS A 56 -3.68 -14.23 8.30
C HIS A 56 -2.49 -14.43 9.23
N HIS A 57 -2.10 -13.45 10.05
CA HIS A 57 -1.33 -13.72 11.26
C HIS A 57 -1.74 -12.66 12.28
N GLN A 58 -2.23 -13.08 13.45
CA GLN A 58 -2.62 -12.19 14.53
C GLN A 58 -1.53 -11.11 14.72
N HIS A 59 -1.92 -9.85 14.52
CA HIS A 59 -1.11 -8.74 14.97
C HIS A 59 -0.77 -9.01 16.44
N GLN A 60 0.53 -9.03 16.78
CA GLN A 60 0.96 -9.26 18.17
C GLN A 60 0.34 -8.24 19.14
N ASN A 61 -0.08 -7.09 18.62
CA ASN A 61 -0.83 -6.10 19.37
C ASN A 61 -2.18 -5.82 18.69
N PRO A 62 -3.32 -6.26 19.27
CA PRO A 62 -4.66 -6.00 18.73
C PRO A 62 -5.02 -4.50 18.68
N LEU A 63 -4.20 -3.63 19.29
CA LEU A 63 -4.38 -2.18 19.30
C LEU A 63 -3.81 -1.47 18.06
N THR A 64 -3.00 -2.12 17.22
CA THR A 64 -2.50 -1.46 15.99
C THR A 64 -3.59 -1.46 14.92
N SER A 65 -4.18 -0.29 14.67
CA SER A 65 -5.16 -0.11 13.60
C SER A 65 -4.54 -0.51 12.25
N ILE A 66 -5.23 -1.37 11.50
CA ILE A 66 -4.79 -1.78 10.15
C ILE A 66 -5.02 -0.60 9.24
N GLN A 67 -3.94 -0.09 8.67
CA GLN A 67 -3.92 1.12 7.88
C GLN A 67 -2.89 0.97 6.78
N TRP A 68 -3.24 1.39 5.57
CA TRP A 68 -2.45 1.15 4.37
C TRP A 68 -1.94 2.45 3.79
N LYS A 69 -0.65 2.52 3.49
CA LYS A 69 0.02 3.64 2.85
C LYS A 69 0.60 3.20 1.50
N LEU A 70 0.38 3.97 0.44
CA LEU A 70 0.91 3.67 -0.89
C LEU A 70 2.45 3.81 -0.89
N VAL A 71 3.16 2.89 -1.53
CA VAL A 71 4.63 2.92 -1.64
C VAL A 71 5.10 2.98 -3.09
N VAL A 72 4.46 2.23 -3.97
CA VAL A 72 4.75 2.21 -5.41
C VAL A 72 3.42 2.12 -6.15
N CYS A 73 3.20 2.93 -7.18
CA CYS A 73 2.07 2.79 -8.09
C CYS A 73 2.52 2.85 -9.54
N THR A 74 1.67 2.37 -10.45
CA THR A 74 1.85 2.64 -11.87
C THR A 74 1.41 4.07 -12.19
N THR A 75 2.07 4.70 -13.16
CA THR A 75 1.75 6.06 -13.62
C THR A 75 0.71 6.10 -14.73
N ASP A 76 0.23 4.94 -15.17
CA ASP A 76 -0.72 4.85 -16.28
C ASP A 76 -2.05 5.53 -15.89
N LYS A 77 -2.24 6.73 -16.43
CA LYS A 77 -3.52 7.42 -16.40
C LYS A 77 -4.31 6.90 -17.59
N LYS A 78 -5.40 6.18 -17.33
CA LYS A 78 -6.48 6.11 -18.31
C LYS A 78 -7.13 7.47 -18.47
#